data_AF-A0A563TZE6-F1
#
_entry.id   AF-A0A563TZE6-F1
#
_cell.length_a   1.000
_cell.length_b   1.000
_cell.length_c   1.000
_cell.angle_alpha   90.00
_cell.angle_beta   90.00
_cell.angle_gamma   90.00
#
_symmetry.space_group_name_H-M   'P 1'
#
loop_
_entity.id
_entity.type
_entity.pdbx_description
1 polymer ?
#
loop_
_entity_poly.entity_id
_entity_poly.type
_entity_poly.pdbx_seq_one_letter_code
_entity_poly.pdbx_strand_id
1 'polypeptide(L)'
;MDIIFITNQIKFDILNTGGMPAQYPYNLLANTPLTKVGYNSAERCRLLEQRLHQIALDYNTGRRISAGDVSEELTVRECIKLVIA
;
A
#
# COMPACT_ATOMS: atom_id res chain seq x y z
N MET A 1 -11.73 6.31 -14.15
CA MET A 1 -12.06 7.04 -12.89
C MET A 1 -11.53 6.29 -11.67
N ASP A 2 -11.03 5.07 -11.87
CA ASP A 2 -10.71 4.08 -10.84
C ASP A 2 -9.35 4.29 -10.18
N ILE A 3 -8.38 4.87 -10.90
CA ILE A 3 -6.99 5.04 -10.40
C ILE A 3 -6.94 5.92 -9.14
N ILE A 4 -7.74 6.98 -9.05
CA ILE A 4 -7.79 7.85 -7.86
C ILE A 4 -8.37 7.08 -6.67
N PHE A 5 -9.40 6.27 -6.90
CA PHE A 5 -10.03 5.46 -5.86
C PHE A 5 -9.09 4.36 -5.36
N ILE A 6 -8.46 3.62 -6.28
CA ILE A 6 -7.43 2.61 -5.97
C ILE A 6 -6.28 3.24 -5.20
N THR A 7 -5.81 4.42 -5.62
CA THR A 7 -4.73 5.13 -4.93
C THR A 7 -5.11 5.48 -3.49
N ASN A 8 -6.33 5.99 -3.26
CA ASN A 8 -6.80 6.32 -1.92
C ASN A 8 -6.99 5.08 -1.04
N GLN A 9 -7.51 3.99 -1.61
CA GLN A 9 -7.64 2.70 -0.94
C GLN A 9 -6.26 2.17 -0.49
N ILE A 10 -5.27 2.18 -1.39
CA ILE A 10 -3.90 1.77 -1.07
C ILE A 10 -3.32 2.61 0.07
N LYS A 11 -3.48 3.94 0.02
CA LYS A 11 -3.01 4.83 1.10
C LYS A 11 -3.68 4.51 2.44
N PHE A 12 -4.97 4.19 2.43
CA PHE A 12 -5.73 3.80 3.62
C PHE A 12 -5.22 2.48 4.21
N ASP A 13 -5.03 1.47 3.37
CA ASP A 13 -4.52 0.17 3.80
C ASP A 13 -3.07 0.23 4.29
N ILE A 14 -2.25 1.09 3.69
CA ILE A 14 -0.90 1.40 4.17
C ILE A 14 -0.96 1.93 5.61
N LEU A 15 -1.79 2.94 5.87
CA LEU A 15 -1.91 3.57 7.19
C LEU A 15 -2.47 2.61 8.25
N ASN A 16 -3.52 1.85 7.91
CA ASN A 16 -4.11 0.88 8.84
C ASN A 16 -3.13 -0.24 9.21
N THR A 17 -2.48 -0.83 8.23
CA THR A 17 -1.53 -1.94 8.46
C THR A 17 -0.25 -1.45 9.16
N GLY A 18 0.12 -0.19 8.94
CA GLY A 18 1.17 0.50 9.66
C GLY A 18 0.84 0.86 11.12
N GLY A 19 -0.42 0.71 11.54
CA GLY A 19 -0.87 1.08 12.89
C GLY A 19 -1.05 2.59 13.09
N MET A 20 -1.14 3.36 12.00
CA MET A 20 -1.44 4.79 12.00
C MET A 20 -2.76 5.07 11.26
N PRO A 21 -3.90 4.50 11.71
CA PRO A 21 -5.19 4.71 11.04
C PRO A 21 -5.50 6.22 10.99
N ALA A 22 -5.61 6.78 9.80
CA ALA A 22 -5.94 8.19 9.61
C ALA A 22 -7.35 8.36 9.05
N GLN A 23 -8.08 9.36 9.53
CA GLN A 23 -9.37 9.76 8.97
C GLN A 23 -9.24 10.25 7.51
N TYR A 24 -8.06 10.70 7.10
CA TYR A 24 -7.81 11.34 5.80
C TYR A 24 -6.59 10.71 5.09
N PRO A 25 -6.71 9.50 4.52
CA PRO A 25 -5.60 8.78 3.90
C PRO A 25 -5.01 9.49 2.67
N TYR A 26 -5.78 10.36 2.01
CA TYR A 26 -5.31 11.14 0.86
C TYR A 26 -4.15 12.10 1.20
N ASN A 27 -4.02 12.53 2.46
CA ASN A 27 -2.91 13.37 2.94
C ASN A 27 -1.58 12.64 3.01
N LEU A 28 -1.58 11.30 2.90
CA LEU A 28 -0.34 10.53 2.86
C LEU A 28 0.43 10.88 1.57
N LEU A 29 1.60 11.48 1.76
CA LEU A 29 2.48 11.87 0.66
C LEU A 29 3.03 10.64 -0.05
N ALA A 30 3.06 10.68 -1.37
CA ALA A 30 3.51 9.56 -2.19
C ALA A 30 4.99 9.19 -1.94
N ASN A 31 5.81 10.16 -1.53
CA ASN A 31 7.23 9.95 -1.25
C ASN A 31 7.51 9.53 0.21
N THR A 32 6.47 9.31 1.02
CA THR A 32 6.63 8.83 2.40
C THR A 32 7.12 7.38 2.38
N PRO A 33 8.25 7.06 3.04
CA PRO A 33 8.70 5.68 3.24
C PRO A 33 7.76 4.92 4.17
N LEU A 34 7.61 3.61 3.97
CA LEU A 34 6.78 2.75 4.82
C LEU A 34 7.29 2.70 6.27
N THR A 35 8.61 2.77 6.50
CA THR A 35 9.19 2.91 7.85
C THR A 35 8.57 4.06 8.66
N LYS A 36 8.28 5.20 8.02
CA LYS A 36 7.69 6.38 8.69
C LYS A 36 6.23 6.19 9.08
N VAL A 37 5.55 5.21 8.51
CA VAL A 37 4.16 4.87 8.81
C VAL A 37 4.04 3.57 9.61
N GLY A 38 5.13 3.09 10.21
CA GLY A 38 5.10 1.99 11.18
C GLY A 38 5.39 0.60 10.62
N TYR A 39 5.91 0.50 9.39
CA TYR A 39 6.41 -0.76 8.83
C TYR A 39 7.86 -0.96 9.24
N ASN A 40 8.06 -1.52 10.42
CA ASN A 40 9.37 -1.84 11.00
C ASN A 40 9.55 -3.35 11.22
N SER A 41 8.68 -4.16 10.60
CA SER A 41 8.75 -5.61 10.68
C SER A 41 8.34 -6.23 9.35
N ALA A 42 8.96 -7.36 9.03
CA ALA A 42 8.60 -8.15 7.87
C ALA A 42 7.12 -8.57 7.90
N GLU A 43 6.57 -8.87 9.07
CA GLU A 43 5.16 -9.27 9.24
C GLU A 43 4.18 -8.18 8.75
N ARG A 44 4.44 -6.91 9.07
CA ARG A 44 3.60 -5.80 8.58
C ARG A 44 3.72 -5.64 7.06
N CYS A 45 4.92 -5.83 6.51
CA CYS A 45 5.12 -5.84 5.06
C CYS A 45 4.34 -6.98 4.41
N ARG A 46 4.37 -8.20 4.98
CA ARG A 46 3.57 -9.35 4.52
C ARG A 46 2.07 -9.08 4.56
N LEU A 47 1.59 -8.44 5.62
CA LEU A 47 0.19 -8.07 5.73
C LEU A 47 -0.21 -7.04 4.66
N LEU A 48 0.64 -6.05 4.39
CA LEU A 48 0.38 -5.08 3.34
C LEU A 48 0.42 -5.72 1.95
N GLU A 49 1.34 -6.65 1.67
CA GLU A 49 1.35 -7.42 0.41
C GLU A 49 0.03 -8.13 0.16
N GLN A 50 -0.51 -8.81 1.19
CA GLN A 50 -1.82 -9.47 1.09
C GLN A 50 -2.93 -8.47 0.78
N ARG A 51 -2.93 -7.29 1.42
CA ARG A 51 -3.92 -6.23 1.16
C ARG A 51 -3.79 -5.66 -0.25
N LEU A 52 -2.58 -5.35 -0.70
CA LEU A 52 -2.32 -4.86 -2.05
C LEU A 52 -2.72 -5.89 -3.10
N HIS A 53 -2.45 -7.18 -2.86
CA HIS A 53 -2.87 -8.26 -3.74
C HIS A 53 -4.40 -8.34 -3.85
N GLN A 54 -5.12 -8.24 -2.72
CA GLN A 54 -6.57 -8.24 -2.72
C GLN A 54 -7.13 -7.05 -3.50
N ILE A 55 -6.59 -5.84 -3.29
CA ILE A 55 -6.96 -4.65 -4.10
C ILE A 55 -6.72 -4.93 -5.59
N ALA A 56 -5.55 -5.45 -5.94
CA ALA A 56 -5.23 -5.73 -7.34
C ALA A 56 -6.24 -6.69 -8.01
N LEU A 57 -6.73 -7.68 -7.27
CA LEU A 57 -7.79 -8.59 -7.68
C LEU A 57 -9.16 -7.90 -7.77
N ASP A 58 -9.56 -7.16 -6.73
CA ASP A 58 -10.87 -6.50 -6.64
C ASP A 58 -11.08 -5.50 -7.79
N TYR A 59 -10.01 -4.80 -8.19
CA TYR A 59 -10.04 -3.82 -9.28
C TYR A 59 -9.58 -4.38 -10.63
N ASN A 60 -9.38 -5.70 -10.76
CA ASN A 60 -8.96 -6.37 -11.99
C ASN A 60 -7.75 -5.70 -12.68
N THR A 61 -6.77 -5.30 -11.89
CA THR A 61 -5.58 -4.58 -12.38
C THR A 61 -4.61 -5.47 -13.18
N GLY A 62 -4.77 -6.80 -13.10
CA GLY A 62 -3.87 -7.78 -13.71
C GLY A 62 -2.52 -7.92 -12.99
N ARG A 63 -2.32 -7.21 -11.87
CA ARG A 63 -1.07 -7.24 -11.10
C ARG A 63 -1.10 -8.37 -10.07
N ARG A 64 0.03 -9.04 -9.90
CA ARG A 64 0.25 -10.04 -8.86
C ARG A 64 1.31 -9.52 -7.89
N ILE A 65 0.91 -9.37 -6.63
CA ILE A 65 1.81 -8.96 -5.55
C ILE A 65 2.15 -10.23 -4.76
N SER A 66 3.44 -10.52 -4.69
CA SER A 66 4.02 -11.71 -4.07
C SER A 66 4.76 -11.35 -2.79
N ALA A 67 5.01 -12.36 -1.97
CA ALA A 67 5.85 -12.20 -0.80
C ALA A 67 7.28 -11.81 -1.22
N GLY A 68 7.65 -10.57 -0.97
CA GLY A 68 8.98 -10.00 -1.20
C GLY A 68 8.89 -8.67 -1.93
N ASP A 69 7.73 -8.39 -2.53
CA ASP A 69 7.51 -7.21 -3.34
C ASP A 69 7.38 -5.94 -2.48
N VAL A 70 7.05 -6.07 -1.19
CA VAL A 70 7.01 -4.95 -0.25
C VAL A 70 8.12 -5.04 0.78
N SER A 71 8.86 -3.95 0.92
CA SER A 71 9.86 -3.74 1.98
C SER A 71 9.63 -2.40 2.68
N GLU A 72 10.14 -2.26 3.90
CA GLU A 72 9.99 -1.05 4.71
C GLU A 72 10.62 0.21 4.07
N GLU A 73 11.59 0.01 3.18
CA GLU A 73 12.28 1.08 2.45
C GLU A 73 11.44 1.65 1.30
N LEU A 74 10.41 0.92 0.85
CA LEU A 74 9.54 1.40 -0.20
C LEU A 74 8.77 2.64 0.23
N THR A 75 8.47 3.45 -0.76
CA THR A 75 7.57 4.58 -0.65
C THR A 75 6.13 4.18 -0.97
N VAL A 76 5.20 5.00 -0.48
CA VAL A 76 3.77 4.89 -0.82
C VAL A 76 3.55 4.87 -2.34
N ARG A 77 4.32 5.67 -3.10
CA ARG A 77 4.28 5.71 -4.57
C ARG A 77 4.62 4.36 -5.18
N GLU A 78 5.65 3.69 -4.67
CA GLU A 78 6.07 2.39 -5.19
C GLU A 78 5.04 1.32 -4.87
N CYS A 79 4.45 1.34 -3.67
CA CYS A 79 3.32 0.47 -3.32
C CYS A 79 2.12 0.67 -4.26
N ILE A 80 1.80 1.93 -4.60
CA ILE A 80 0.75 2.23 -5.59
C ILE A 80 1.11 1.63 -6.95
N LYS A 81 2.34 1.85 -7.44
CA LYS A 81 2.80 1.31 -8.73
C LYS A 81 2.75 -0.22 -8.79
N LEU A 82 2.94 -0.94 -7.68
CA LEU A 82 2.79 -2.39 -7.67
C LEU A 82 1.38 -2.84 -8.12
N VAL A 83 0.36 -2.03 -7.83
CA VAL A 83 -1.05 -2.32 -8.09
C VAL A 83 -1.58 -1.72 -9.40
N ILE A 84 -1.07 -0.55 -9.84
CA ILE A 84 -1.65 0.16 -11.00
C ILE A 84 -0.72 0.36 -12.21
N ALA A 85 0.54 -0.08 -12.17
CA ALA A 85 1.51 0.17 -13.25
C ALA A 85 1.33 -0.71 -14.49
#